data_AF-A0AAV6W2S7-F1
#
_entry.id   AF-A0AAV6W2S7-F1
#
_cell.length_a   1.000
_cell.length_b   1.000
_cell.length_c   1.000
_cell.angle_alpha   90.00
_cell.angle_beta   90.00
_cell.angle_gamma   90.00
#
_symmetry.space_group_name_H-M   'P 1'
#
loop_
_entity.id
_entity.type
_entity.pdbx_description
1 polymer ?
#
loop_
_entity_poly.entity_id
_entity_poly.type
_entity_poly.pdbx_seq_one_letter_code
_entity_poly.pdbx_strand_id
1 'polypeptide(L)'
;MDCPKCFKFTYDFTHDQEWAAQLCVQSEKASTRYPLFVVVRESLNVMSFQVPVTFPGANPYSDVCKTLCPLANYNDSTVLPGQQSIMIEVSASREVEIDFNFELSKLDNFIITFAEKCGY
;
A
#
# COMPACT_ATOMS: atom_id res chain seq x y z
N MET A 1 2.88 3.17 22.00
CA MET A 1 2.79 2.10 20.99
C MET A 1 3.73 2.51 19.88
N ASP A 2 4.98 2.05 19.96
CA ASP A 2 5.95 2.27 18.88
C ASP A 2 5.65 1.31 17.75
N CYS A 3 5.54 1.84 16.54
CA CYS A 3 5.43 1.05 15.33
C CYS A 3 6.79 0.40 15.04
N PRO A 4 6.89 -0.94 14.97
CA PRO A 4 8.19 -1.62 14.87
C PRO A 4 8.92 -1.31 13.57
N LYS A 5 8.22 -1.18 12.44
CA LYS A 5 8.78 -0.73 11.15
C LYS A 5 7.75 0.17 10.43
N CYS A 6 7.90 1.49 10.63
CA CYS A 6 7.06 2.51 10.02
C CYS A 6 7.84 3.34 9.01
N PHE A 7 7.21 3.57 7.87
CA PHE A 7 7.72 4.42 6.80
C PHE A 7 6.72 5.53 6.53
N LYS A 8 7.22 6.74 6.29
CA LYS A 8 6.41 7.88 5.88
C LYS A 8 6.95 8.42 4.58
N PHE A 9 6.09 8.48 3.58
CA PHE A 9 6.38 9.13 2.31
C PHE A 9 5.48 10.34 2.16
N THR A 10 6.02 11.44 1.66
CA THR A 10 5.29 12.68 1.43
C THR A 10 5.38 13.09 -0.02
N TYR A 11 4.27 13.57 -0.58
CA TYR A 11 4.22 14.09 -1.93
C TYR A 11 3.23 15.25 -2.01
N ASP A 12 3.37 16.07 -3.04
CA ASP A 12 2.43 17.14 -3.32
C ASP A 12 1.37 16.65 -4.31
N PHE A 13 0.13 16.63 -3.86
CA PHE A 13 -1.03 16.27 -4.68
C PHE A 13 -1.48 17.47 -5.52
N THR A 14 -1.80 17.20 -6.79
CA THR A 14 -2.48 18.12 -7.70
C THR A 14 -3.65 17.41 -8.39
N HIS A 15 -4.67 18.15 -8.81
CA HIS A 15 -5.80 17.57 -9.56
C HIS A 15 -5.37 16.93 -10.89
N ASP A 16 -4.22 17.34 -11.44
CA ASP A 16 -3.63 16.80 -12.67
C ASP A 16 -2.66 15.63 -12.39
N GLN A 17 -2.81 14.94 -11.26
CA GLN A 17 -1.97 13.78 -10.93
C GLN A 17 -2.31 12.59 -11.85
N GLU A 18 -1.42 12.32 -12.80
CA GLU A 18 -1.47 11.16 -13.72
C GLU A 18 -0.51 10.03 -13.30
N TRP A 19 -0.35 9.84 -12.00
CA TRP A 19 0.51 8.80 -11.45
C TRP A 19 -0.09 8.20 -10.17
N ALA A 20 0.31 6.97 -9.87
CA ALA A 20 -0.04 6.30 -8.62
C ALA A 20 1.20 5.77 -7.91
N ALA A 21 1.14 5.64 -6.60
CA ALA A 21 2.19 4.96 -5.85
C ALA A 21 1.95 3.44 -5.91
N GLN A 22 2.96 2.66 -6.26
CA GLN A 22 2.92 1.21 -6.18
C GLN A 22 3.77 0.74 -5.00
N LEU A 23 3.13 -0.01 -4.12
CA LEU A 23 3.74 -0.63 -2.96
C LEU A 23 3.94 -2.12 -3.23
N CYS A 24 5.18 -2.59 -3.26
CA CYS A 24 5.52 -4.00 -3.31
C CYS A 24 6.18 -4.44 -2.00
N VAL A 25 5.73 -5.57 -1.46
CA VAL A 25 6.29 -6.18 -0.26
C VAL A 25 6.58 -7.64 -0.56
N GLN A 26 7.82 -8.04 -0.33
CA GLN A 26 8.29 -9.40 -0.55
C GLN A 26 8.86 -10.00 0.74
N SER A 27 8.48 -11.23 1.05
CA SER A 27 9.13 -12.00 2.11
C SER A 27 9.05 -13.50 1.87
N GLU A 28 10.20 -14.14 1.65
CA GLU A 28 10.34 -15.61 1.57
C GLU A 28 10.27 -16.30 2.95
N LYS A 29 10.36 -15.51 4.03
CA LYS A 29 10.32 -16.01 5.42
C LYS A 29 8.92 -15.93 6.02
N ALA A 30 8.07 -15.05 5.49
CA ALA A 30 6.67 -15.00 5.87
C ALA A 30 5.93 -16.27 5.42
N SER A 31 4.91 -16.67 6.18
CA SER A 31 4.11 -17.85 5.87
C SER A 31 2.66 -17.62 6.29
N THR A 32 1.76 -18.50 5.87
CA THR A 32 0.34 -18.44 6.30
C THR A 32 0.15 -18.51 7.80
N ARG A 33 1.08 -19.16 8.53
CA ARG A 33 1.05 -19.26 9.98
C ARG A 33 1.64 -18.03 10.68
N TYR A 34 2.58 -17.37 10.02
CA TYR A 34 3.28 -16.19 10.52
C TYR A 34 3.38 -15.15 9.40
N PRO A 35 2.26 -14.48 9.06
CA PRO A 35 2.26 -13.51 7.98
C PRO A 35 2.86 -12.19 8.44
N LEU A 36 3.30 -11.40 7.46
CA LEU A 36 3.49 -9.97 7.61
C LEU A 36 2.14 -9.28 7.41
N PHE A 37 1.81 -8.34 8.30
CA PHE A 37 0.69 -7.43 8.15
C PHE A 37 1.22 -6.10 7.66
N VAL A 38 0.71 -5.65 6.52
CA VAL A 38 1.02 -4.37 5.92
C VAL A 38 -0.20 -3.48 6.05
N VAL A 39 -0.05 -2.34 6.72
CA VAL A 39 -1.10 -1.33 6.86
C VAL A 39 -0.62 -0.06 6.18
N VAL A 40 -1.41 0.43 5.24
CA VAL A 40 -1.16 1.67 4.50
C VAL A 40 -2.23 2.67 4.90
N ARG A 41 -1.81 3.83 5.39
CA ARG A 41 -2.66 4.95 5.76
C ARG A 41 -2.39 6.10 4.80
N GLU A 42 -3.41 6.46 4.05
CA GLU A 42 -3.46 7.63 3.19
C GLU A 42 -4.42 8.65 3.82
N SER A 43 -4.42 9.89 3.32
CA SER A 43 -5.24 10.97 3.91
C SER A 43 -6.74 10.67 3.93
N LEU A 44 -7.24 9.90 2.97
CA LEU A 44 -8.67 9.60 2.80
C LEU A 44 -9.04 8.14 3.06
N ASN A 45 -8.05 7.24 3.20
CA ASN A 45 -8.34 5.82 3.34
C ASN A 45 -7.24 5.05 4.07
N VAL A 46 -7.60 3.88 4.56
CA VAL A 46 -6.68 2.90 5.13
C VAL A 46 -6.86 1.57 4.39
N MET A 47 -5.77 1.02 3.88
CA MET A 47 -5.72 -0.32 3.30
C MET A 47 -4.88 -1.22 4.20
N SER A 48 -5.26 -2.49 4.30
CA SER A 48 -4.41 -3.51 4.92
C SER A 48 -4.39 -4.78 4.09
N PHE A 49 -3.23 -5.43 4.02
CA PHE A 49 -3.08 -6.73 3.39
C PHE A 49 -2.01 -7.56 4.09
N GLN A 50 -1.98 -8.86 3.79
CA GLN A 50 -1.03 -9.81 4.37
C GLN A 50 -0.04 -10.29 3.31
N VAL A 51 1.19 -10.57 3.74
CA VAL A 51 2.19 -11.30 2.94
C VAL A 51 2.60 -12.56 3.70
N PRO A 52 2.53 -13.76 3.08
CA PRO A 52 2.08 -14.00 1.72
C PRO A 52 0.55 -13.90 1.56
N VAL A 53 0.10 -13.50 0.37
CA VAL A 53 -1.33 -13.60 0.01
C VAL A 53 -1.64 -15.05 -0.39
N THR A 54 -2.79 -15.57 0.04
CA THR A 54 -3.23 -16.92 -0.31
C THR A 54 -4.57 -16.93 -1.00
N PHE A 55 -4.71 -17.85 -1.96
CA PHE A 55 -5.97 -18.16 -2.63
C PHE A 55 -6.22 -19.66 -2.54
N PRO A 56 -7.49 -20.09 -2.39
CA PRO A 56 -7.82 -21.51 -2.40
C PRO A 56 -7.31 -22.19 -3.67
N GLY A 57 -6.51 -23.25 -3.52
CA GLY A 57 -5.98 -24.04 -4.64
C GLY A 57 -4.75 -23.45 -5.34
N ALA A 58 -4.19 -22.33 -4.85
CA ALA A 58 -2.95 -21.75 -5.35
C ALA A 58 -1.83 -21.76 -4.30
N ASN A 59 -0.58 -21.74 -4.76
CA ASN A 59 0.55 -21.52 -3.86
C ASN A 59 0.51 -20.10 -3.28
N PRO A 60 0.98 -19.89 -2.04
CA PRO A 60 1.07 -18.56 -1.46
C PRO A 60 1.98 -17.64 -2.30
N TYR A 61 1.58 -16.39 -2.43
CA TYR A 61 2.34 -15.34 -3.12
C TYR A 61 3.16 -14.57 -2.11
N SER A 62 4.47 -14.81 -2.10
CA SER A 62 5.44 -14.14 -1.21
C SER A 62 5.84 -12.75 -1.69
N ASP A 63 5.51 -12.40 -2.92
CA ASP A 63 5.70 -11.07 -3.54
C ASP A 63 4.32 -10.48 -3.85
N VAL A 64 4.00 -9.35 -3.21
CA VAL A 64 2.68 -8.76 -3.21
C VAL A 64 2.79 -7.27 -3.50
N CYS A 65 2.28 -6.85 -4.66
CA CYS A 65 2.19 -5.46 -5.05
C CYS A 65 0.75 -4.93 -4.97
N LYS A 66 0.60 -3.69 -4.48
CA LYS A 66 -0.66 -2.94 -4.45
C LYS A 66 -0.42 -1.54 -4.99
N THR A 67 -1.23 -1.15 -5.97
CA THR A 67 -1.28 0.24 -6.44
C THR A 67 -2.20 1.03 -5.52
N LEU A 68 -1.66 2.08 -4.91
CA LEU A 68 -2.38 3.01 -4.05
C LEU A 68 -3.19 3.98 -4.89
N CYS A 69 -4.32 4.42 -4.34
CA CYS A 69 -5.25 5.20 -5.11
C CYS A 69 -4.83 6.67 -5.19
N PRO A 70 -4.66 7.22 -6.41
CA PRO A 70 -4.33 8.62 -6.56
C PRO A 70 -5.46 9.48 -6.01
N LEU A 71 -5.10 10.52 -5.26
CA LEU A 71 -6.08 11.44 -4.68
C LEU A 71 -6.87 12.21 -5.75
N ALA A 72 -6.30 12.37 -6.95
CA ALA A 72 -6.99 12.99 -8.09
C ALA A 72 -8.29 12.26 -8.47
N ASN A 73 -8.42 10.98 -8.09
CA ASN A 73 -9.58 10.16 -8.42
C ASN A 73 -10.62 10.07 -7.30
N TYR A 74 -10.39 10.67 -6.13
CA TYR A 74 -11.52 11.04 -5.30
C TYR A 74 -12.15 12.20 -6.04
N ASN A 75 -13.26 11.94 -6.75
CA ASN A 75 -14.06 12.92 -7.48
C ASN A 75 -14.80 13.85 -6.48
N ASP A 76 -14.06 14.28 -5.47
CA ASP A 76 -14.42 15.03 -4.31
C ASP A 76 -13.68 16.36 -4.45
N SER A 77 -14.41 17.35 -4.98
CA SER A 77 -13.95 18.72 -5.14
C SER A 77 -13.54 19.40 -3.82
N THR A 78 -13.72 18.74 -2.68
CA THR A 78 -13.27 19.24 -1.38
C THR A 78 -11.80 18.90 -1.07
N VAL A 79 -11.19 17.97 -1.81
CA VAL A 79 -9.76 17.62 -1.64
C VAL A 79 -8.92 18.70 -2.29
N LEU A 80 -8.31 19.56 -1.47
CA LEU A 80 -7.45 20.63 -1.95
C LEU A 80 -6.05 20.10 -2.31
N PRO A 81 -5.44 20.61 -3.39
CA PRO A 81 -4.03 20.37 -3.68
C PRO A 81 -3.15 20.76 -2.49
N GLY A 82 -2.08 19.99 -2.27
CA GLY A 82 -1.18 20.23 -1.16
C GLY A 82 -0.41 18.98 -0.76
N GLN A 83 0.36 19.12 0.32
CA GLN A 83 1.19 18.04 0.82
C GLN A 83 0.33 16.91 1.41
N GLN A 84 0.60 15.69 0.96
CA GLN A 84 -0.05 14.46 1.37
C GLN A 84 0.98 13.51 1.96
N SER A 85 0.53 12.59 2.81
CA SER A 85 1.40 11.60 3.44
C SER A 85 0.83 10.20 3.25
N ILE A 86 1.68 9.27 2.87
CA ILE A 86 1.43 7.84 2.90
C ILE A 86 2.25 7.30 4.07
N MET A 87 1.58 6.72 5.05
CA MET A 87 2.21 6.06 6.18
C MET A 87 2.03 4.56 6.06
N ILE A 88 3.12 3.81 6.11
CA ILE A 88 3.13 2.37 5.92
C ILE A 88 3.71 1.74 7.16
N GLU A 89 2.97 0.80 7.72
CA GLU A 89 3.36 0.00 8.87
C GLU A 89 3.46 -1.45 8.45
N VAL A 90 4.61 -2.07 8.75
CA VAL A 90 4.83 -3.49 8.53
C VAL A 90 5.09 -4.15 9.88
N SER A 91 4.30 -5.17 10.19
CA SER A 91 4.40 -5.92 11.45
C SER A 91 4.29 -7.42 11.22
N ALA A 92 4.78 -8.22 12.17
CA ALA A 92 4.70 -9.68 12.14
C ALA A 92 3.97 -10.19 13.38
N SER A 93 3.29 -11.34 13.29
CA SER A 93 2.60 -11.96 14.43
C SER A 93 3.53 -12.60 15.48
N ARG A 94 4.84 -12.62 15.24
CA ARG A 94 5.83 -13.35 16.03
C ARG A 94 6.80 -12.39 16.71
N GLU A 95 7.31 -12.77 17.89
CA GLU A 95 8.45 -12.12 18.57
C GLU A 95 9.79 -12.25 17.81
N VAL A 96 9.80 -12.94 16.67
CA VAL A 96 11.00 -13.17 15.85
C VAL A 96 10.93 -12.24 14.65
N GLU A 97 12.05 -11.58 14.37
CA GLU A 97 12.19 -10.73 13.21
C GLU A 97 12.03 -11.55 11.92
N ILE A 98 11.05 -11.15 11.09
CA ILE A 98 10.85 -11.70 9.76
C ILE A 98 11.48 -10.72 8.78
N ASP A 99 12.43 -11.21 8.00
CA ASP A 99 13.06 -10.43 6.93
C ASP A 99 12.08 -10.18 5.80
N PHE A 100 12.05 -8.95 5.30
CA PHE A 100 11.27 -8.55 4.15
C PHE A 100 11.96 -7.46 3.37
N ASN A 101 11.64 -7.40 2.08
CA ASN A 101 11.95 -6.28 1.21
C ASN A 101 10.68 -5.48 0.96
N PHE A 102 10.85 -4.18 0.87
CA PHE A 102 9.78 -3.23 0.62
C PHE A 102 10.25 -2.26 -0.45
N GLU A 103 9.39 -1.99 -1.42
CA GLU A 103 9.60 -0.98 -2.45
C GLU A 103 8.34 -0.12 -2.60
N LEU A 104 8.55 1.20 -2.61
CA LEU A 104 7.53 2.17 -2.98
C LEU A 104 8.02 2.91 -4.23
N SER A 105 7.33 2.69 -5.34
CA SER A 105 7.68 3.25 -6.64
C SER A 105 6.55 4.13 -7.17
N LYS A 106 6.91 5.05 -8.07
CA LYS A 106 5.95 5.87 -8.81
C LYS A 106 5.59 5.13 -10.11
N LEU A 107 4.30 4.89 -10.30
CA LEU A 107 3.75 4.38 -11.55
C LEU A 107 3.23 5.57 -12.37
N ASP A 108 3.98 5.97 -13.39
CA ASP A 108 3.58 7.06 -14.30
C ASP A 108 2.48 6.62 -15.28
N ASN A 109 1.78 7.61 -15.85
CA ASN A 109 0.67 7.42 -16.80
C ASN A 109 -0.47 6.56 -16.23
N PHE A 110 -0.72 6.68 -14.94
CA PHE A 110 -1.79 5.97 -14.26
C PHE A 110 -2.99 6.90 -14.10
N ILE A 111 -4.06 6.61 -14.82
CA ILE A 111 -5.31 7.36 -14.79
C ILE A 111 -6.43 6.36 -14.56
N ILE A 112 -7.28 6.64 -13.57
CA ILE A 112 -8.47 5.84 -13.32
C ILE A 112 -9.62 6.48 -14.10
N THR A 113 -10.31 5.71 -14.92
CA THR A 113 -11.44 6.21 -15.71
C THR A 113 -12.72 6.27 -14.87
N PHE A 114 -13.72 7.06 -15.28
CA PHE A 114 -14.94 7.32 -14.51
C PHE A 114 -15.74 6.06 -14.09
N ALA A 115 -15.58 4.94 -14.79
CA ALA A 115 -16.22 3.66 -14.47
C ALA A 115 -15.42 2.81 -13.46
N GLU A 116 -14.18 3.18 -13.19
CA GLU A 116 -13.27 2.46 -12.32
C GLU A 116 -13.26 3.12 -10.94
N LYS A 117 -13.58 2.33 -9.92
CA LYS A 117 -13.44 2.75 -8.54
C LYS A 117 -12.26 2.05 -7.92
N CYS A 118 -11.55 2.78 -7.08
CA CYS A 118 -10.67 2.20 -6.11
C CYS A 118 -11.46 1.30 -5.16
N GLY A 119 -11.41 -0.01 -5.39
CA GLY A 119 -11.96 -1.02 -4.50
C GLY A 119 -10.90 -1.46 -3.51
N TYR A 120 -11.19 -1.31 -2.22
CA TYR A 120 -10.44 -1.95 -1.14
C TYR A 120 -11.34 -2.96 -0.44
#